data_AF-A0A4Q8K5C7-F1
#
_entry.id   AF-A0A4Q8K5C7-F1
#
_cell.length_a   1.000
_cell.length_b   1.000
_cell.length_c   1.000
_cell.angle_alpha   90.00
_cell.angle_beta   90.00
_cell.angle_gamma   90.00
#
_symmetry.space_group_name_H-M   'P 1'
#
loop_
_entity.id
_entity.type
_entity.pdbx_description
1 polymer ?
#
loop_
_entity_poly.entity_id
_entity_poly.type
_entity_poly.pdbx_seq_one_letter_code
_entity_poly.pdbx_strand_id
1 'polypeptide(L)'
;MVSKVTLLALAVIFINGVSAYIKCSDPHPFKGSWVIGVDRKECVALVKEKCHGMKRFTTHSWKRGDKVKSNCSKIPKWTAIATFLGSGGAYKGHAAIFDSCAPDGIWVYDQWNAAKVDRRKIRYNGGKPNYNGNNFYTIKL
;
A
#
# COMPACT_ATOMS: atom_id res chain seq x y z
N MET A 1 -37.50 -23.13 47.18
CA MET A 1 -37.17 -23.33 45.76
C MET A 1 -36.91 -21.97 45.14
N VAL A 2 -35.66 -21.61 44.85
CA VAL A 2 -35.35 -20.41 44.07
C VAL A 2 -34.34 -20.79 43.00
N SER A 3 -34.80 -20.73 41.75
CA SER A 3 -34.07 -21.09 40.55
C SER A 3 -32.98 -20.05 40.28
N LYS A 4 -31.71 -20.48 40.16
CA LYS A 4 -30.62 -19.64 39.68
C LYS A 4 -30.56 -19.75 38.16
N VAL A 5 -31.19 -18.79 37.47
CA VAL A 5 -30.99 -18.60 36.04
C VAL A 5 -29.68 -17.83 35.86
N THR A 6 -28.64 -18.52 35.39
CA THR A 6 -27.37 -17.90 35.04
C THR A 6 -27.51 -17.25 33.66
N LEU A 7 -27.54 -15.92 33.61
CA LEU A 7 -27.57 -15.16 32.38
C LEU A 7 -26.16 -15.17 31.74
N LEU A 8 -25.94 -15.96 30.69
CA LEU A 8 -24.75 -15.83 29.85
C LEU A 8 -24.90 -14.59 28.96
N ALA A 9 -24.15 -13.54 29.25
CA ALA A 9 -24.01 -12.40 28.36
C ALA A 9 -23.15 -12.82 27.15
N LEU A 10 -23.77 -13.02 25.98
CA LEU A 10 -23.04 -13.10 24.72
C LEU A 10 -22.47 -11.70 24.40
N ALA A 11 -21.16 -11.54 24.51
CA ALA A 11 -20.46 -10.38 23.99
C ALA A 11 -20.49 -10.43 22.45
N VAL A 12 -21.37 -9.64 21.84
CA VAL A 12 -21.36 -9.41 20.39
C VAL A 12 -20.24 -8.42 20.08
N ILE A 13 -19.09 -8.93 19.62
CA ILE A 13 -18.00 -8.10 19.15
C ILE A 13 -18.40 -7.54 17.77
N PHE A 14 -18.86 -6.29 17.74
CA PHE A 14 -19.03 -5.55 16.50
C PHE A 14 -17.64 -5.22 15.93
N ILE A 15 -17.13 -6.07 15.04
CA ILE A 15 -15.93 -5.77 14.25
C ILE A 15 -16.33 -4.73 13.19
N ASN A 16 -16.29 -3.45 13.57
CA ASN A 16 -16.39 -2.35 12.61
C ASN A 16 -15.21 -2.48 11.65
N GLY A 17 -15.49 -2.89 10.41
CA GLY A 17 -14.51 -3.21 9.37
C GLY A 17 -13.67 -2.00 8.97
N VAL A 18 -12.57 -1.75 9.68
CA VAL A 18 -11.45 -1.02 9.12
C VAL A 18 -10.84 -1.95 8.08
N SER A 19 -11.09 -1.70 6.79
CA SER A 19 -10.40 -2.39 5.71
C SER A 19 -8.89 -2.27 5.98
N ALA A 20 -8.28 -3.37 6.39
CA ALA A 20 -6.89 -3.38 6.82
C ALA A 20 -5.99 -2.98 5.65
N TYR A 21 -5.01 -2.11 5.92
CA TYR A 21 -4.02 -1.73 4.93
C TYR A 21 -3.27 -2.98 4.42
N ILE A 22 -3.07 -3.07 3.11
CA ILE A 22 -2.34 -4.20 2.52
C ILE A 22 -0.87 -4.11 2.94
N LYS A 23 -0.49 -4.96 3.90
CA LYS A 23 0.85 -5.01 4.47
C LYS A 23 1.82 -5.72 3.52
N CYS A 24 3.04 -5.20 3.46
CA CYS A 24 4.15 -5.76 2.73
C CYS A 24 5.25 -6.29 3.66
N SER A 25 6.04 -7.22 3.15
CA SER A 25 7.28 -7.67 3.81
C SER A 25 8.27 -6.51 3.93
N ASP A 26 9.13 -6.60 4.94
CA ASP A 26 10.23 -5.65 5.13
C ASP A 26 11.09 -5.55 3.84
N PRO A 27 11.29 -4.34 3.28
CA PRO A 27 12.07 -4.13 2.08
C PRO A 27 13.59 -4.06 2.22
N HIS A 28 14.14 -3.99 3.44
CA HIS A 28 15.60 -3.95 3.60
C HIS A 28 16.34 -5.13 2.94
N PRO A 29 15.88 -6.41 3.05
CA PRO A 29 16.59 -7.55 2.49
C PRO A 29 16.64 -7.60 0.96
N PHE A 30 15.78 -6.85 0.26
CA PHE A 30 15.74 -6.84 -1.20
C PHE A 30 16.24 -5.53 -1.82
N LYS A 31 16.67 -4.55 -1.01
CA LYS A 31 17.36 -3.36 -1.48
C LYS A 31 18.62 -3.75 -2.28
N GLY A 32 18.86 -3.07 -3.39
CA GLY A 32 20.01 -3.33 -4.28
C GLY A 32 19.84 -4.55 -5.19
N SER A 33 18.69 -5.21 -5.15
CA SER A 33 18.33 -6.38 -5.96
C SER A 33 17.05 -6.13 -6.78
N TRP A 34 16.83 -6.97 -7.80
CA TRP A 34 15.57 -7.00 -8.54
C TRP A 34 14.57 -7.92 -7.84
N VAL A 35 13.34 -7.45 -7.64
CA VAL A 35 12.20 -8.33 -7.41
C VAL A 35 11.55 -8.59 -8.76
N ILE A 36 11.61 -9.84 -9.22
CA ILE A 36 11.10 -10.23 -10.54
C ILE A 36 9.82 -11.06 -10.34
N GLY A 37 8.71 -10.58 -10.89
CA GLY A 37 7.42 -11.27 -10.88
C GLY A 37 6.80 -11.31 -12.27
N VAL A 38 5.48 -11.49 -12.33
CA VAL A 38 4.73 -11.49 -13.61
C VAL A 38 4.88 -10.17 -14.39
N ASP A 39 5.06 -9.05 -13.67
CA ASP A 39 5.34 -7.73 -14.26
C ASP A 39 6.85 -7.47 -14.46
N ARG A 40 7.68 -8.53 -14.51
CA ARG A 40 9.14 -8.47 -14.69
C ARG A 40 9.82 -7.57 -13.64
N LYS A 41 10.64 -6.60 -14.08
CA LYS A 41 11.40 -5.67 -13.24
C LYS A 41 10.63 -4.37 -12.93
N GLU A 42 9.33 -4.32 -13.23
CA GLU A 42 8.53 -3.12 -13.03
C GLU A 42 8.19 -2.86 -11.55
N CYS A 43 7.69 -1.65 -11.28
CA CYS A 43 7.26 -1.24 -9.95
C CYS A 43 6.14 -2.12 -9.37
N VAL A 44 5.22 -2.57 -10.23
CA VAL A 44 4.11 -3.45 -9.86
C VAL A 44 4.61 -4.81 -9.37
N ALA A 45 5.70 -5.33 -9.94
CA ALA A 45 6.26 -6.62 -9.55
C ALA A 45 6.68 -6.61 -8.08
N LEU A 46 7.32 -5.54 -7.62
CA LEU A 46 7.70 -5.40 -6.21
C LEU A 46 6.47 -5.50 -5.29
N VAL A 47 5.43 -4.74 -5.60
CA VAL A 47 4.21 -4.71 -4.79
C VAL A 47 3.48 -6.06 -4.83
N LYS A 48 3.29 -6.66 -6.00
CA LYS A 48 2.61 -7.96 -6.12
C LYS A 48 3.35 -9.09 -5.41
N GLU A 49 4.68 -9.13 -5.51
CA GLU A 49 5.48 -10.21 -4.93
C GLU A 49 5.72 -10.03 -3.42
N LYS A 50 5.69 -8.80 -2.90
CA LYS A 50 6.06 -8.52 -1.50
C LYS A 50 4.89 -8.07 -0.61
N CYS A 51 3.73 -7.76 -1.16
CA CYS A 51 2.56 -7.36 -0.40
C CYS A 51 1.51 -8.47 -0.30
N HIS A 52 0.96 -8.65 0.89
CA HIS A 52 0.11 -9.78 1.25
C HIS A 52 -1.08 -9.91 0.30
N GLY A 53 -1.20 -11.09 -0.32
CA GLY A 53 -2.32 -11.43 -1.19
C GLY A 53 -2.31 -10.77 -2.58
N MET A 54 -1.36 -9.88 -2.89
CA MET A 54 -1.42 -9.09 -4.13
C MET A 54 -1.05 -9.87 -5.40
N LYS A 55 -0.22 -10.90 -5.30
CA LYS A 55 0.27 -11.70 -6.45
C LYS A 55 -0.82 -12.28 -7.34
N ARG A 56 -2.00 -12.58 -6.77
CA ARG A 56 -3.13 -13.19 -7.50
C ARG A 56 -4.01 -12.17 -8.25
N PHE A 57 -3.77 -10.87 -8.06
CA PHE A 57 -4.62 -9.81 -8.58
C PHE A 57 -3.92 -9.03 -9.69
N THR A 58 -4.66 -8.69 -10.76
CA THR A 58 -4.18 -7.75 -11.77
C THR A 58 -4.37 -6.32 -11.28
N THR A 59 -3.62 -5.36 -11.82
CA THR A 59 -3.74 -3.93 -11.47
C THR A 59 -5.12 -3.34 -11.80
N HIS A 60 -5.90 -3.98 -12.68
CA HIS A 60 -7.29 -3.58 -12.97
C HIS A 60 -8.22 -3.76 -11.77
N SER A 61 -7.92 -4.70 -10.86
CA SER A 61 -8.69 -4.90 -9.64
C SER A 61 -8.32 -3.92 -8.52
N TRP A 62 -7.23 -3.17 -8.67
CA TRP A 62 -6.77 -2.24 -7.64
C TRP A 62 -7.68 -1.03 -7.59
N LYS A 63 -8.21 -0.76 -6.41
CA LYS A 63 -9.04 0.40 -6.10
C LYS A 63 -8.24 1.43 -5.31
N ARG A 64 -8.52 2.70 -5.59
CA ARG A 64 -7.96 3.82 -4.84
C ARG A 64 -8.44 3.77 -3.39
N GLY A 65 -7.49 3.69 -2.46
CA GLY A 65 -7.74 3.77 -1.02
C GLY A 65 -7.54 5.17 -0.46
N ASP A 66 -6.98 5.23 0.73
CA ASP A 66 -6.80 6.46 1.49
C ASP A 66 -5.64 7.26 0.89
N LYS A 67 -5.80 8.58 0.76
CA LYS A 67 -4.74 9.46 0.26
C LYS A 67 -3.59 9.50 1.26
N VAL A 68 -2.37 9.16 0.82
CA VAL A 68 -1.22 8.97 1.72
C VAL A 68 -0.89 10.25 2.49
N LYS A 69 -0.76 11.38 1.77
CA LYS A 69 -0.38 12.68 2.36
C LYS A 69 -1.32 13.11 3.50
N SER A 70 -2.63 12.95 3.35
CA SER A 70 -3.61 13.40 4.34
C SER A 70 -3.86 12.39 5.47
N ASN A 71 -3.40 11.14 5.33
CA ASN A 71 -3.65 10.06 6.29
C ASN A 71 -2.35 9.47 6.86
N CYS A 72 -1.25 10.22 6.79
CA CYS A 72 0.06 9.68 7.07
C CYS A 72 0.20 9.01 8.44
N SER A 73 -0.34 9.63 9.49
CA SER A 73 -0.27 9.10 10.86
C SER A 73 -1.04 7.79 11.06
N LYS A 74 -1.96 7.46 10.14
CA LYS A 74 -2.80 6.27 10.21
C LYS A 74 -2.26 5.12 9.36
N ILE A 75 -1.47 5.42 8.33
CA ILE A 75 -0.96 4.42 7.38
C ILE A 75 0.28 3.75 7.99
N PRO A 76 0.24 2.44 8.28
CA PRO A 76 1.39 1.73 8.81
C PRO A 76 2.53 1.72 7.80
N LYS A 77 3.75 1.72 8.33
CA LYS A 77 4.95 1.40 7.56
C LYS A 77 4.77 0.05 6.85
N TRP A 78 5.32 -0.02 5.64
CA TRP A 78 5.22 -1.13 4.70
C TRP A 78 3.80 -1.40 4.21
N THR A 79 3.05 -0.34 3.93
CA THR A 79 1.75 -0.45 3.24
C THR A 79 1.93 -0.34 1.73
N ALA A 80 1.19 -1.14 0.96
CA ALA A 80 1.13 -1.04 -0.48
C ALA A 80 0.44 0.26 -0.91
N ILE A 81 1.13 1.08 -1.71
CA ILE A 81 0.63 2.35 -2.22
C ILE A 81 0.82 2.44 -3.73
N ALA A 82 -0.03 3.21 -4.39
CA ALA A 82 0.08 3.46 -5.82
C ALA A 82 -0.49 4.82 -6.21
N THR A 83 -0.16 5.25 -7.42
CA THR A 83 -0.88 6.33 -8.10
C THR A 83 -2.06 5.76 -8.89
N PHE A 84 -3.16 6.51 -8.87
CA PHE A 84 -4.41 6.13 -9.53
C PHE A 84 -4.79 7.19 -10.55
N LEU A 85 -3.94 7.38 -11.57
CA LEU A 85 -4.03 8.46 -12.56
C LEU A 85 -4.90 8.10 -13.78
N GLY A 86 -5.53 6.93 -13.77
CA GLY A 86 -6.43 6.48 -14.83
C GLY A 86 -7.81 7.14 -14.74
N SER A 87 -8.60 7.01 -15.80
CA SER A 87 -10.02 7.38 -15.77
C SER A 87 -10.74 6.63 -14.65
N GLY A 88 -11.74 7.28 -14.04
CA GLY A 88 -12.50 6.69 -12.93
C GLY A 88 -11.67 6.37 -11.68
N GLY A 89 -10.43 6.87 -11.58
CA GLY A 89 -9.53 6.55 -10.47
C GLY A 89 -8.90 5.16 -10.57
N ALA A 90 -8.81 4.59 -11.77
CA ALA A 90 -8.10 3.35 -12.03
C ALA A 90 -6.58 3.49 -11.81
N TYR A 91 -5.92 2.36 -11.54
CA TYR A 91 -4.46 2.32 -11.47
C TYR A 91 -3.83 2.82 -12.77
N LYS A 92 -2.92 3.78 -12.65
CA LYS A 92 -2.04 4.26 -13.71
C LYS A 92 -0.89 5.02 -13.06
N GLY A 93 0.33 4.78 -13.54
CA GLY A 93 1.54 5.43 -13.07
C GLY A 93 2.45 4.47 -12.31
N HIS A 94 2.58 4.65 -11.00
CA HIS A 94 3.61 4.00 -10.19
C HIS A 94 3.04 3.29 -8.97
N ALA A 95 3.71 2.22 -8.53
CA ALA A 95 3.39 1.46 -7.32
C ALA A 95 4.64 1.36 -6.42
N ALA A 96 4.45 1.38 -5.11
CA ALA A 96 5.55 1.37 -4.16
C ALA A 96 5.13 0.78 -2.80
N ILE A 97 6.12 0.52 -1.95
CA ILE A 97 5.93 0.17 -0.55
C ILE A 97 6.19 1.43 0.29
N PHE A 98 5.19 1.88 1.04
CA PHE A 98 5.29 3.04 1.93
C PHE A 98 6.26 2.77 3.08
N ASP A 99 7.11 3.75 3.41
CA ASP A 99 7.95 3.71 4.61
C ASP A 99 7.52 4.74 5.65
N SER A 100 7.49 6.02 5.27
CA SER A 100 7.14 7.13 6.17
C SER A 100 6.81 8.39 5.35
N CYS A 101 6.15 9.39 5.97
CA CYS A 101 6.09 10.73 5.37
C CYS A 101 7.20 11.63 5.89
N ALA A 102 7.47 12.66 5.10
CA ALA A 102 8.29 13.80 5.46
C ALA A 102 7.49 15.09 5.14
N PRO A 103 7.89 16.26 5.67
CA PRO A 103 7.25 17.53 5.33
C PRO A 103 7.21 17.82 3.82
N ASP A 104 8.24 17.37 3.09
CA ASP A 104 8.46 17.63 1.67
C ASP A 104 8.11 16.43 0.75
N GLY A 105 7.61 15.32 1.28
CA GLY A 105 7.27 14.16 0.47
C GLY A 105 6.94 12.89 1.24
N ILE A 106 7.07 11.76 0.57
CA ILE A 106 6.96 10.43 1.16
C ILE A 106 8.23 9.62 0.88
N TRP A 107 8.69 8.89 1.88
CA TRP A 107 9.71 7.88 1.73
C TRP A 107 9.06 6.56 1.35
N VAL A 108 9.59 5.95 0.31
CA VAL A 108 9.08 4.68 -0.24
C VAL A 108 10.23 3.76 -0.59
N TYR A 109 9.91 2.48 -0.69
CA TYR A 109 10.71 1.50 -1.41
C TYR A 109 10.04 1.19 -2.74
N ASP A 110 10.77 1.33 -3.83
CA ASP A 110 10.30 1.01 -5.16
C ASP A 110 11.42 0.50 -6.07
N GLN A 111 11.03 0.02 -7.25
CA GLN A 111 11.91 -0.34 -8.36
C GLN A 111 11.21 0.04 -9.68
N TRP A 112 11.94 0.04 -10.78
CA TRP A 112 11.38 0.04 -12.15
C TRP A 112 12.42 -0.55 -13.09
N ASN A 113 12.08 -0.80 -14.36
CA ASN A 113 12.97 -1.50 -15.31
C ASN A 113 14.43 -1.00 -15.42
N ALA A 114 14.75 0.23 -15.00
CA ALA A 114 16.10 0.79 -14.98
C ALA A 114 16.70 1.03 -13.57
N ALA A 115 15.96 0.79 -12.48
CA ALA A 115 16.49 0.86 -11.12
C ALA A 115 15.99 -0.28 -10.24
N LYS A 116 16.95 -0.96 -9.59
CA LYS A 116 16.72 -2.00 -8.58
C LYS A 116 15.98 -1.43 -7.37
N VAL A 117 15.51 -2.31 -6.47
CA VAL A 117 14.81 -1.83 -5.29
C VAL A 117 15.70 -0.90 -4.47
N ASP A 118 15.22 0.30 -4.18
CA ASP A 118 15.88 1.21 -3.26
C ASP A 118 14.87 2.06 -2.48
N ARG A 119 15.34 2.61 -1.37
CA ARG A 119 14.62 3.60 -0.59
C ARG A 119 14.84 4.98 -1.21
N ARG A 120 13.77 5.65 -1.63
CA ARG A 120 13.87 7.03 -2.13
C ARG A 120 12.73 7.92 -1.65
N LYS A 121 12.98 9.23 -1.66
CA LYS A 121 11.95 10.23 -1.37
C LYS A 121 11.23 10.62 -2.66
N ILE A 122 9.92 10.46 -2.68
CA ILE A 122 9.05 11.05 -3.69
C ILE A 122 8.53 12.37 -3.15
N ARG A 123 9.03 13.49 -3.70
CA ARG A 123 8.67 14.83 -3.25
C ARG A 123 7.20 15.15 -3.54
N TYR A 124 6.57 15.90 -2.63
CA TYR A 124 5.35 16.62 -2.96
C TYR A 124 5.66 17.63 -4.07
N ASN A 125 4.75 17.77 -5.03
CA ASN A 125 4.93 18.63 -6.21
C ASN A 125 6.08 18.18 -7.13
N GLY A 126 6.41 16.88 -7.13
CA GLY A 126 7.34 16.31 -8.11
C GLY A 126 6.88 16.55 -9.56
N GLY A 127 7.83 16.80 -10.46
CA GLY A 127 7.54 17.24 -11.84
C GLY A 127 6.86 16.21 -12.75
N LYS A 128 6.87 14.92 -12.39
CA LYS A 128 6.12 13.87 -13.11
C LYS A 128 4.95 13.37 -12.25
N PRO A 129 3.72 13.25 -12.78
CA PRO A 129 2.55 12.85 -11.98
C PRO A 129 2.72 11.50 -11.25
N ASN A 130 3.40 10.53 -11.86
CA ASN A 130 3.68 9.22 -11.27
C ASN A 130 4.79 9.24 -10.20
N TYR A 131 5.53 10.35 -10.10
CA TYR A 131 6.57 10.61 -9.10
C TYR A 131 6.28 11.88 -8.30
N ASN A 132 4.99 12.17 -8.08
CA ASN A 132 4.54 13.26 -7.23
C ASN A 132 3.86 12.67 -5.99
N GLY A 133 4.42 12.95 -4.81
CA GLY A 133 3.94 12.40 -3.53
C GLY A 133 2.47 12.76 -3.23
N ASN A 134 1.93 13.81 -3.85
CA ASN A 134 0.51 14.19 -3.70
C ASN A 134 -0.45 13.20 -4.36
N ASN A 135 0.05 12.34 -5.27
CA ASN A 135 -0.76 11.45 -6.10
C ASN A 135 -0.81 10.00 -5.60
N PHE A 136 -0.21 9.72 -4.45
CA PHE A 136 -0.20 8.37 -3.87
C PHE A 136 -1.37 8.13 -2.93
N TYR A 137 -1.97 6.95 -3.08
CA TYR A 137 -3.04 6.42 -2.25
C TYR A 137 -2.69 5.00 -1.82
N THR A 138 -3.24 4.53 -0.71
CA THR A 138 -3.18 3.10 -0.38
C THR A 138 -3.94 2.28 -1.42
N ILE A 139 -3.54 1.03 -1.61
CA ILE A 139 -4.22 0.10 -2.51
C ILE A 139 -5.32 -0.63 -1.74
N LYS A 140 -6.52 -0.71 -2.31
CA LYS A 140 -7.63 -1.58 -1.90
C LYS A 140 -7.93 -2.58 -3.03
N LEU A 141 -8.59 -3.69 -2.71
CA LEU A 141 -9.02 -4.73 -3.66
C LEU A 141 -10.56 -4.82 -3.67
#